data_AF-A0A7C3MNB4-F1
#
_entry.id   AF-A0A7C3MNB4-F1
#
_cell.length_a   1.000
_cell.length_b   1.000
_cell.length_c   1.000
_cell.angle_alpha   90.00
_cell.angle_beta   90.00
_cell.angle_gamma   90.00
#
_symmetry.space_group_name_H-M   'P 1'
#
loop_
_entity.id
_entity.type
_entity.pdbx_description
1 polymer ?
#
loop_
_entity_poly.entity_id
_entity_poly.type
_entity_poly.pdbx_seq_one_letter_code
_entity_poly.pdbx_strand_id
1 'polypeptide(L)'
;MGVGDKVPPGKVPVAESNPEKPGIQGDAKAAAERPGKEQPLGRLMSSARESRGLSAADVAREAHVPEHYVRMIESDDYSLIADQLYLLPFLRRYAQFVGLDPEEIAGRFVRDVQRADVSAARMSEPIPMAERGQRSDRRMIVAAALALAFALVAAGVVIWHVRTRTHPVAAVPAPAAVSAPNAHRAPAASPSAAPIPAGQSPATVR
;
A
#
# COMPACT_ATOMS: atom_id res chain seq x y z
N MET A 1 96.24 28.48 -28.60
CA MET A 1 97.01 28.50 -27.34
C MET A 1 96.29 29.46 -26.41
N GLY A 2 95.89 29.19 -25.17
CA GLY A 2 96.00 28.08 -24.23
C GLY A 2 95.28 28.60 -22.96
N VAL A 3 94.39 27.82 -22.36
CA VAL A 3 94.53 27.30 -20.98
C VAL A 3 94.88 28.42 -20.00
N GLY A 4 93.98 28.89 -19.13
CA GLY A 4 93.31 28.08 -18.11
C GLY A 4 93.94 28.34 -16.74
N ASP A 5 93.09 28.30 -15.72
CA ASP A 5 93.39 28.03 -14.31
C ASP A 5 93.61 29.18 -13.29
N LYS A 6 92.66 29.15 -12.33
CA LYS A 6 92.80 29.21 -10.85
C LYS A 6 92.96 30.60 -10.24
N VAL A 7 92.23 30.93 -9.17
CA VAL A 7 92.31 30.27 -7.85
C VAL A 7 90.94 30.27 -7.08
N PRO A 8 90.61 29.20 -6.31
CA PRO A 8 89.41 29.01 -5.46
C PRO A 8 89.77 29.24 -3.95
N PRO A 9 89.21 28.58 -2.92
CA PRO A 9 87.84 28.12 -2.58
C PRO A 9 87.35 28.68 -1.20
N GLY A 10 86.04 28.60 -0.94
CA GLY A 10 85.47 29.00 0.35
C GLY A 10 84.34 28.08 0.85
N LYS A 11 84.70 26.83 1.16
CA LYS A 11 84.12 25.93 2.20
C LYS A 11 82.58 25.75 2.26
N VAL A 12 82.15 24.59 1.76
CA VAL A 12 81.07 23.76 2.36
C VAL A 12 81.54 23.27 3.75
N PRO A 13 80.65 22.94 4.72
CA PRO A 13 80.01 21.61 4.68
C PRO A 13 78.66 21.41 5.44
N VAL A 14 78.11 20.20 5.22
CA VAL A 14 77.18 19.40 6.06
C VAL A 14 75.69 19.74 5.93
N ALA A 15 74.96 18.96 5.11
CA ALA A 15 74.11 17.78 5.45
C ALA A 15 72.78 18.23 6.08
N GLU A 16 71.60 17.73 5.78
CA GLU A 16 71.08 16.37 5.55
C GLU A 16 69.58 16.65 5.30
N SER A 17 68.89 16.17 4.28
CA SER A 17 68.25 14.85 4.29
C SER A 17 67.22 14.79 3.16
N ASN A 18 67.34 13.71 2.40
CA ASN A 18 66.30 12.94 1.72
C ASN A 18 65.44 13.56 0.57
N PRO A 19 65.47 12.94 -0.62
CA PRO A 19 64.45 13.08 -1.65
C PRO A 19 63.31 12.07 -1.43
N GLU A 20 62.04 12.46 -1.58
CA GLU A 20 61.00 11.57 -2.15
C GLU A 20 59.67 12.29 -2.38
N LYS A 21 59.28 12.33 -3.68
CA LYS A 21 57.93 12.11 -4.25
C LYS A 21 56.78 13.11 -3.97
N PRO A 22 55.67 13.02 -4.72
CA PRO A 22 55.51 12.71 -6.15
C PRO A 22 54.54 13.69 -6.84
N GLY A 23 54.43 13.57 -8.17
CA GLY A 23 53.67 14.44 -9.06
C GLY A 23 52.20 14.64 -8.69
N ILE A 24 51.74 15.87 -8.91
CA ILE A 24 50.33 16.24 -8.96
C ILE A 24 49.77 15.67 -10.27
N GLN A 25 49.35 14.41 -10.19
CA GLN A 25 48.47 13.80 -11.16
C GLN A 25 47.24 13.33 -10.40
N GLY A 26 46.15 14.10 -10.51
CA GLY A 26 44.82 13.61 -10.14
C GLY A 26 43.91 14.63 -9.48
N ASP A 27 43.30 15.52 -10.28
CA ASP A 27 42.03 16.17 -9.90
C ASP A 27 41.03 16.27 -11.08
N ALA A 28 41.20 15.48 -12.15
CA ALA A 28 40.23 15.36 -13.25
C ALA A 28 39.34 14.10 -13.12
N LYS A 29 39.15 13.59 -11.89
CA LYS A 29 38.31 12.42 -11.63
C LYS A 29 37.65 12.49 -10.25
N ALA A 30 36.80 13.50 -10.03
CA ALA A 30 35.90 13.53 -8.88
C ALA A 30 34.70 14.48 -9.06
N ALA A 31 34.03 14.47 -10.21
CA ALA A 31 32.59 14.75 -10.23
C ALA A 31 31.89 13.40 -10.27
N ALA A 32 31.85 12.76 -9.11
CA ALA A 32 31.16 11.50 -8.89
C ALA A 32 29.75 11.56 -9.49
N GLU A 33 29.47 10.60 -10.37
CA GLU A 33 28.13 10.13 -10.69
C GLU A 33 27.32 10.04 -9.39
N ARG A 34 26.45 11.01 -9.20
CA ARG A 34 25.30 10.82 -8.31
C ARG A 34 24.39 9.85 -9.04
N PRO A 35 24.00 8.73 -8.44
CA PRO A 35 22.99 7.88 -9.05
C PRO A 35 21.69 8.68 -9.22
N GLY A 36 21.25 8.85 -10.48
CA GLY A 36 19.83 8.92 -10.82
C GLY A 36 19.14 10.29 -10.84
N LYS A 37 19.78 11.38 -11.30
CA LYS A 37 19.02 12.53 -11.84
C LYS A 37 19.35 12.69 -13.32
N GLU A 38 18.52 12.08 -14.16
CA GLU A 38 18.55 12.32 -15.61
C GLU A 38 18.47 13.85 -15.85
N GLN A 39 19.33 14.37 -16.74
CA GLN A 39 19.38 15.80 -17.06
C GLN A 39 18.02 16.30 -17.56
N PRO A 40 17.48 17.47 -17.14
CA PRO A 40 16.20 17.99 -17.63
C PRO A 40 16.08 17.96 -19.16
N LEU A 41 14.88 17.67 -19.66
CA LEU A 41 14.64 17.43 -21.09
C LEU A 41 14.94 18.68 -21.92
N GLY A 42 14.49 19.85 -21.48
CA GLY A 42 14.76 21.11 -22.13
C GLY A 42 16.25 21.39 -22.28
N ARG A 43 17.04 21.07 -21.24
CA ARG A 43 18.50 21.23 -21.29
C ARG A 43 19.18 20.25 -22.25
N LEU A 44 18.67 19.03 -22.38
CA LEU A 44 19.15 18.08 -23.38
C LEU A 44 18.92 18.62 -24.80
N MET A 45 17.72 19.13 -25.08
CA MET A 45 17.36 19.66 -26.40
C MET A 45 18.12 20.96 -26.72
N SER A 46 18.25 21.88 -25.76
CA SER A 46 19.02 23.12 -25.95
C SER A 46 20.49 22.83 -26.23
N SER A 47 21.09 21.88 -25.50
CA SER A 47 22.48 21.47 -25.70
C SER A 47 22.70 20.85 -27.09
N ALA A 48 21.75 20.05 -27.58
CA ALA A 48 21.80 19.47 -28.93
C ALA A 48 21.64 20.52 -30.03
N ARG A 49 20.85 21.58 -29.79
CA ARG A 49 20.75 22.74 -30.69
C ARG A 49 22.06 23.53 -30.73
N GLU A 50 22.61 23.84 -29.56
CA GLU A 50 23.81 24.65 -29.39
C GLU A 50 25.06 23.97 -29.94
N SER A 51 25.19 22.65 -29.78
CA SER A 51 26.31 21.88 -30.34
C SER A 51 26.36 21.92 -31.87
N ARG A 52 25.22 22.24 -32.51
CA ARG A 52 25.09 22.44 -33.95
C ARG A 52 25.20 23.91 -34.37
N GLY A 53 25.42 24.82 -33.42
CA GLY A 53 25.53 26.26 -33.69
C GLY A 53 24.22 26.92 -34.13
N LEU A 54 23.07 26.32 -33.81
CA LEU A 54 21.76 26.80 -34.24
C LEU A 54 21.14 27.74 -33.21
N SER A 55 20.46 28.79 -33.67
CA SER A 55 19.61 29.63 -32.81
C SER A 55 18.22 29.00 -32.64
N ALA A 56 17.48 29.44 -31.62
CA ALA A 56 16.07 29.04 -31.45
C ALA A 56 15.20 29.44 -32.65
N ALA A 57 15.51 30.58 -33.29
CA ALA A 57 14.82 31.03 -34.51
C ALA A 57 15.10 30.13 -35.72
N ASP A 58 16.30 29.54 -35.82
CA ASP A 58 16.63 28.59 -36.89
C ASP A 58 15.83 27.30 -36.73
N VAL A 59 15.76 26.75 -35.51
CA VAL A 59 14.85 25.64 -35.19
C VAL A 59 13.42 26.00 -35.56
N ALA A 60 12.97 27.20 -35.20
CA ALA A 60 11.60 27.57 -35.41
C ALA A 60 11.21 27.61 -36.90
N ARG A 61 12.11 28.16 -37.72
CA ARG A 61 11.95 28.29 -39.16
C ARG A 61 12.10 26.96 -39.90
N GLU A 62 13.15 26.20 -39.60
CA GLU A 62 13.53 25.02 -40.37
C GLU A 62 12.84 23.74 -39.88
N ALA A 63 12.68 23.62 -38.56
CA ALA A 63 11.90 22.54 -37.98
C ALA A 63 10.41 22.88 -37.93
N HIS A 64 9.93 24.02 -38.44
CA HIS A 64 8.50 24.40 -38.36
C HIS A 64 7.91 24.27 -36.95
N VAL A 65 8.67 24.65 -35.93
CA VAL A 65 8.20 24.66 -34.53
C VAL A 65 8.04 26.12 -34.11
N PRO A 66 6.86 26.59 -33.70
CA PRO A 66 6.71 27.96 -33.22
C PRO A 66 7.78 28.34 -32.17
N GLU A 67 8.42 29.50 -32.32
CA GLU A 67 9.56 29.88 -31.50
C GLU A 67 9.22 29.91 -29.99
N HIS A 68 7.99 30.29 -29.64
CA HIS A 68 7.54 30.26 -28.26
C HIS A 68 7.52 28.84 -27.68
N TYR A 69 7.19 27.81 -28.48
CA TYR A 69 7.28 26.41 -28.06
C TYR A 69 8.72 25.93 -27.97
N VAL A 70 9.63 26.38 -28.85
CA VAL A 70 11.06 26.06 -28.71
C VAL A 70 11.58 26.53 -27.35
N ARG A 71 11.31 27.80 -27.00
CA ARG A 71 11.72 28.36 -25.70
C ARG A 71 11.07 27.63 -24.53
N MET A 72 9.78 27.32 -24.65
CA MET A 72 9.02 26.59 -23.63
C MET A 72 9.65 25.21 -23.36
N ILE A 73 9.91 24.44 -24.42
CA ILE A 73 10.58 23.14 -24.37
C ILE A 73 11.96 23.27 -23.72
N GLU A 74 12.79 24.20 -24.17
CA GLU A 74 14.15 24.37 -23.62
C GLU A 74 14.18 24.80 -22.15
N SER A 75 13.15 25.52 -21.70
CA SER A 75 13.00 25.96 -20.31
C SER A 75 12.33 24.94 -19.39
N ASP A 76 11.76 23.86 -19.93
CA ASP A 76 10.88 22.91 -19.22
C ASP A 76 9.70 23.58 -18.48
N ASP A 77 9.25 24.76 -18.94
CA ASP A 77 8.13 25.50 -18.35
C ASP A 77 6.86 25.39 -19.19
N TYR A 78 6.04 24.38 -18.89
CA TYR A 78 4.80 24.10 -19.62
C TYR A 78 3.55 24.72 -18.99
N SER A 79 3.72 25.65 -18.02
CA SER A 79 2.64 26.17 -17.17
C SER A 79 1.50 26.87 -17.92
N LEU A 80 1.78 27.44 -19.09
CA LEU A 80 0.82 28.18 -19.91
C LEU A 80 -0.03 27.26 -20.81
N ILE A 81 0.22 25.95 -20.83
CA ILE A 81 -0.48 24.99 -21.68
C ILE A 81 -1.46 24.18 -20.83
N ALA A 82 -2.74 24.19 -21.23
CA ALA A 82 -3.79 23.42 -20.56
C ALA A 82 -3.57 21.90 -20.66
N ASP A 83 -3.16 21.40 -21.83
CA ASP A 83 -2.74 20.02 -22.04
C ASP A 83 -1.31 19.97 -22.58
N GLN A 84 -0.36 19.63 -21.70
CA GLN A 84 1.06 19.58 -22.04
C GLN A 84 1.36 18.61 -23.20
N LEU A 85 0.55 17.56 -23.39
CA LEU A 85 0.73 16.60 -24.50
C LEU A 85 0.50 17.22 -25.88
N TYR A 86 -0.08 18.42 -25.95
CA TYR A 86 -0.15 19.21 -27.18
C TYR A 86 1.23 19.54 -27.76
N LEU A 87 2.28 19.60 -26.93
CA LEU A 87 3.65 19.84 -27.39
C LEU A 87 4.30 18.64 -28.07
N LEU A 88 3.78 17.43 -27.87
CA LEU A 88 4.40 16.18 -28.30
C LEU A 88 4.79 16.14 -29.79
N PRO A 89 3.95 16.55 -30.78
CA PRO A 89 4.35 16.59 -32.19
C PRO A 89 5.48 17.59 -32.46
N PHE A 90 5.50 18.74 -31.76
CA PHE A 90 6.54 19.75 -31.89
C PHE A 90 7.86 19.28 -31.28
N LEU A 91 7.78 18.61 -30.14
CA LEU A 91 8.91 18.01 -29.45
C LEU A 91 9.60 16.96 -30.32
N ARG A 92 8.83 16.06 -30.96
CA ARG A 92 9.36 15.07 -31.93
C ARG A 92 10.06 15.73 -33.10
N ARG A 93 9.41 16.74 -33.70
CA ARG A 93 9.96 17.45 -34.86
C ARG A 93 11.24 18.18 -34.52
N TYR A 94 11.30 18.81 -33.35
CA TYR A 94 12.50 19.46 -32.85
C TYR A 94 13.60 18.43 -32.59
N ALA A 95 13.31 17.33 -31.89
CA ALA A 95 14.26 16.25 -31.63
C ALA A 95 14.87 15.69 -32.93
N GLN A 96 14.01 15.37 -33.90
CA GLN A 96 14.42 14.92 -35.23
C GLN A 96 15.34 15.94 -35.91
N PHE A 97 14.97 17.23 -35.85
CA PHE A 97 15.75 18.29 -36.47
C PHE A 97 17.14 18.41 -35.86
N VAL A 98 17.29 18.27 -34.53
CA VAL A 98 18.59 18.33 -33.83
C VAL A 98 19.36 17.02 -33.79
N GLY A 99 18.82 15.94 -34.36
CA GLY A 99 19.49 14.63 -34.41
C GLY A 99 19.39 13.82 -33.12
N LEU A 100 18.39 14.10 -32.28
CA LEU A 100 18.00 13.25 -31.15
C LEU A 100 16.97 12.22 -31.59
N ASP A 101 16.84 11.12 -30.85
CA ASP A 101 15.78 10.13 -31.08
C ASP A 101 14.41 10.72 -30.71
N PRO A 102 13.49 10.91 -31.69
CA PRO A 102 12.18 11.50 -31.43
C PRO A 102 11.32 10.68 -30.46
N GLU A 103 11.40 9.36 -30.47
CA GLU A 103 10.58 8.49 -29.63
C GLU A 103 11.14 8.39 -28.21
N GLU A 104 12.46 8.43 -28.04
CA GLU A 104 13.06 8.55 -26.72
C GLU A 104 12.63 9.86 -26.04
N ILE A 105 12.73 10.97 -26.76
CA ILE A 105 12.37 12.30 -26.28
C ILE A 105 10.87 12.41 -25.99
N ALA A 106 10.02 11.91 -26.90
CA ALA A 106 8.58 11.88 -26.69
C ALA A 106 8.20 11.00 -25.48
N GLY A 107 8.77 9.81 -25.38
CA GLY A 107 8.52 8.90 -24.26
C GLY A 107 8.93 9.50 -22.92
N ARG A 108 10.06 10.24 -22.88
CA ARG A 108 10.52 10.94 -21.68
C ARG A 108 9.58 12.05 -21.26
N PHE A 109 9.18 12.90 -22.21
CA PHE A 109 8.22 13.96 -21.96
C PHE A 109 6.88 13.43 -21.43
N VAL A 110 6.32 12.38 -22.03
CA VAL A 110 5.08 11.75 -21.55
C VAL A 110 5.21 11.27 -20.10
N ARG A 111 6.35 10.65 -19.74
CA ARG A 111 6.60 10.24 -18.35
C ARG A 111 6.69 11.42 -17.40
N ASP A 112 7.28 12.52 -17.82
CA ASP A 112 7.43 13.72 -17.00
C ASP A 112 6.08 14.42 -16.76
N VAL A 113 5.25 14.56 -17.80
CA VAL A 113 3.88 15.07 -17.69
C VAL A 113 3.06 14.20 -16.73
N GLN A 114 3.08 12.87 -16.91
CA GLN A 114 2.34 11.95 -16.02
C GLN A 114 2.81 12.01 -14.57
N ARG A 115 4.13 12.18 -14.33
CA ARG A 115 4.67 12.35 -12.98
C ARG A 115 4.23 13.68 -12.37
N ALA A 116 4.19 14.75 -13.16
CA ALA A 116 3.71 16.05 -12.73
C ALA A 116 2.21 15.99 -12.36
N ASP A 117 1.38 15.34 -13.18
CA ASP A 117 -0.04 15.17 -12.93
C ASP A 117 -0.31 14.36 -11.67
N VAL A 118 0.41 13.25 -11.46
CA VAL A 118 0.31 12.44 -10.24
C VAL A 118 0.77 13.23 -9.01
N SER A 119 1.79 14.07 -9.14
CA SER A 119 2.29 14.90 -8.04
C SER A 119 1.29 16.02 -7.71
N ALA A 120 0.73 16.68 -8.74
CA ALA A 120 -0.31 17.68 -8.60
C ALA A 120 -1.60 17.09 -8.00
N ALA A 121 -1.98 15.88 -8.39
CA ALA A 121 -3.13 15.16 -7.81
C ALA A 121 -2.89 14.76 -6.35
N ARG A 122 -1.66 14.41 -5.96
CA ARG A 122 -1.30 14.15 -4.55
C ARG A 122 -1.25 15.44 -3.70
N MET A 123 -0.84 16.56 -4.29
CA MET A 123 -0.80 17.86 -3.61
C MET A 123 -2.17 18.55 -3.56
N SER A 124 -3.02 18.31 -4.56
CA SER A 124 -4.39 18.81 -4.66
C SER A 124 -5.41 17.81 -4.17
N GLU A 125 -4.99 16.70 -3.55
CA GLU A 125 -5.89 15.89 -2.74
C GLU A 125 -6.40 16.85 -1.66
N PRO A 126 -7.68 17.30 -1.72
CA PRO A 126 -8.23 18.07 -0.62
C PRO A 126 -8.04 17.16 0.59
N ILE A 127 -7.43 17.66 1.69
CA ILE A 127 -7.27 16.91 2.93
C ILE A 127 -8.56 16.10 3.11
N PRO A 128 -8.53 14.78 2.86
CA PRO A 128 -9.77 14.04 2.87
C PRO A 128 -10.08 13.96 4.35
N MET A 129 -11.06 14.74 4.79
CA MET A 129 -11.88 14.24 5.88
C MET A 129 -12.40 12.87 5.42
N ALA A 130 -11.69 11.84 5.87
CA ALA A 130 -12.10 10.45 5.88
C ALA A 130 -12.51 9.78 4.55
N GLU A 131 -11.58 9.62 3.58
CA GLU A 131 -11.70 8.53 2.59
C GLU A 131 -10.59 7.46 2.72
N ARG A 132 -9.70 7.61 3.71
CA ARG A 132 -8.84 6.50 4.18
C ARG A 132 -9.58 5.52 5.13
N GLY A 133 -10.81 5.85 5.55
CA GLY A 133 -11.69 4.99 6.35
C GLY A 133 -12.36 3.88 5.53
N GLN A 134 -12.96 4.22 4.38
CA GLN A 134 -13.88 3.30 3.68
C GLN A 134 -13.27 1.99 3.17
N ARG A 135 -12.01 2.01 2.69
CA ARG A 135 -11.32 0.78 2.22
C ARG A 135 -10.85 -0.10 3.38
N SER A 136 -10.52 0.49 4.53
CA SER A 136 -10.14 -0.26 5.74
C SER A 136 -11.40 -0.79 6.44
N ASP A 137 -12.44 0.01 6.54
CA ASP A 137 -13.72 -0.34 7.15
C ASP A 137 -14.37 -1.50 6.40
N ARG A 138 -14.41 -1.46 5.06
CA ARG A 138 -14.96 -2.58 4.27
C ARG A 138 -14.16 -3.88 4.45
N ARG A 139 -12.83 -3.80 4.62
CA ARG A 139 -11.99 -4.98 4.89
C ARG A 139 -12.20 -5.51 6.31
N MET A 140 -12.34 -4.65 7.31
CA MET A 140 -12.66 -5.05 8.68
C MET A 140 -14.07 -5.64 8.79
N ILE A 141 -15.06 -5.08 8.09
CA ILE A 141 -16.43 -5.61 8.06
C ILE A 141 -16.44 -7.01 7.43
N VAL A 142 -15.73 -7.21 6.32
CA VAL A 142 -15.62 -8.53 5.68
C VAL A 142 -14.88 -9.51 6.60
N ALA A 143 -13.79 -9.09 7.24
CA ALA A 143 -13.06 -9.94 8.18
C ALA A 143 -13.91 -10.33 9.40
N ALA A 144 -14.67 -9.40 9.97
CA ALA A 144 -15.58 -9.65 11.08
C ALA A 144 -16.72 -10.60 10.68
N ALA A 145 -17.29 -10.43 9.48
CA ALA A 145 -18.32 -11.32 8.96
C ALA A 145 -17.78 -12.75 8.76
N LEU A 146 -16.56 -12.89 8.24
CA LEU A 146 -15.91 -14.21 8.10
C LEU A 146 -15.60 -14.85 9.46
N ALA A 147 -15.12 -14.07 10.42
CA ALA A 147 -14.88 -14.56 11.78
C ALA A 147 -16.16 -15.02 12.47
N LEU A 148 -17.26 -14.27 12.32
CA LEU A 148 -18.56 -14.64 12.85
C LEU A 148 -19.11 -15.92 12.20
N ALA A 149 -19.02 -16.02 10.87
CA ALA A 149 -19.42 -17.22 10.15
C ALA A 149 -18.63 -18.44 10.62
N PHE A 150 -17.31 -18.30 10.79
CA PHE A 150 -16.46 -19.36 11.32
C PHE A 150 -16.86 -19.78 12.74
N ALA A 151 -17.13 -18.80 13.62
CA ALA A 151 -17.57 -19.08 14.99
C ALA A 151 -18.90 -19.84 15.05
N LEU A 152 -19.87 -19.49 14.18
CA LEU A 152 -21.16 -20.19 14.08
C LEU A 152 -20.99 -21.63 13.58
N VAL A 153 -20.13 -21.85 12.58
CA VAL A 153 -19.81 -23.20 12.10
C VAL A 153 -19.14 -24.02 13.20
N ALA A 154 -18.15 -23.45 13.90
CA ALA A 154 -17.48 -24.12 15.01
C ALA A 154 -18.46 -24.47 16.15
N ALA A 155 -19.35 -23.55 16.52
CA ALA A 155 -20.39 -23.80 17.51
C ALA A 155 -21.35 -24.92 17.07
N GLY A 156 -21.77 -24.93 15.80
CA GLY A 156 -22.60 -25.99 15.23
C GLY A 156 -21.92 -27.36 15.30
N VAL A 157 -20.63 -27.43 14.97
CA VAL A 157 -19.82 -28.65 15.06
C VAL A 157 -19.71 -29.12 16.52
N VAL A 158 -19.48 -28.22 17.47
CA VAL A 158 -19.41 -28.55 18.90
C VAL A 158 -20.74 -29.07 19.41
N ILE A 159 -21.86 -28.41 19.08
CA ILE A 159 -23.21 -28.84 19.49
C ILE A 159 -23.53 -30.21 18.91
N TRP A 160 -23.25 -30.42 17.62
CA TRP A 160 -23.41 -31.72 16.97
C TRP A 160 -22.55 -32.79 17.65
N HIS A 161 -21.31 -32.47 18.00
CA HIS A 161 -20.41 -33.40 18.67
C HIS A 161 -20.87 -33.74 20.10
N VAL A 162 -21.37 -32.77 20.86
CA VAL A 162 -21.90 -33.02 22.21
C VAL A 162 -23.17 -33.87 22.14
N ARG A 163 -24.06 -33.58 21.19
CA ARG A 163 -25.33 -34.29 21.03
C ARG A 163 -25.14 -35.73 20.51
N THR A 164 -24.11 -35.98 19.71
CA THR A 164 -23.74 -37.34 19.27
C THR A 164 -23.01 -38.14 20.34
N ARG A 165 -22.43 -37.50 21.37
CA ARG A 165 -21.85 -38.19 22.55
C ARG A 165 -22.86 -38.52 23.64
N THR A 166 -24.02 -37.86 23.67
CA THR A 166 -25.11 -38.21 24.59
C THR A 166 -25.99 -39.29 24.00
N HIS A 167 -25.62 -40.56 24.17
CA HIS A 167 -26.58 -41.65 24.02
C HIS A 167 -27.54 -41.60 25.23
N PRO A 168 -28.87 -41.53 25.05
CA PRO A 168 -29.80 -41.76 26.15
C PRO A 168 -29.59 -43.19 26.64
N VAL A 169 -29.18 -43.35 27.89
CA VAL A 169 -29.18 -44.66 28.56
C VAL A 169 -30.60 -45.18 28.50
N ALA A 170 -30.79 -46.30 27.80
CA ALA A 170 -32.07 -46.98 27.70
C ALA A 170 -32.64 -47.19 29.10
N ALA A 171 -33.89 -46.78 29.31
CA ALA A 171 -34.61 -47.00 30.55
C ALA A 171 -34.63 -48.51 30.86
N VAL A 172 -33.96 -48.89 31.94
CA VAL A 172 -34.07 -50.24 32.51
C VAL A 172 -35.49 -50.37 33.07
N PRO A 173 -36.30 -51.37 32.66
CA PRO A 173 -37.60 -51.59 33.27
C PRO A 173 -37.42 -51.98 34.74
N ALA A 174 -38.07 -51.26 35.65
CA ALA A 174 -37.99 -51.51 37.09
C ALA A 174 -38.58 -52.89 37.44
N PRO A 175 -37.86 -53.77 38.16
CA PRO A 175 -38.46 -54.96 38.72
C PRO A 175 -39.39 -54.58 39.87
N ALA A 176 -40.59 -55.16 39.85
CA ALA A 176 -41.56 -55.09 40.93
C ALA A 176 -40.92 -55.52 42.26
N ALA A 177 -40.85 -54.59 43.22
CA ALA A 177 -40.43 -54.87 44.59
C ALA A 177 -41.64 -54.74 45.53
N VAL A 178 -42.14 -55.90 45.93
CA VAL A 178 -43.09 -56.11 47.02
C VAL A 178 -42.33 -56.02 48.35
N SER A 179 -42.83 -55.25 49.33
CA SER A 179 -42.63 -55.43 50.80
C SER A 179 -43.42 -54.34 51.56
N ALA A 180 -44.60 -54.61 52.13
CA ALA A 180 -44.90 -55.24 53.44
C ALA A 180 -44.91 -54.20 54.63
N PRO A 181 -45.42 -54.52 55.83
CA PRO A 181 -46.73 -54.07 56.32
C PRO A 181 -46.67 -53.29 57.66
N ASN A 182 -47.46 -52.21 57.81
CA ASN A 182 -47.67 -51.58 59.13
C ASN A 182 -49.14 -51.67 59.54
N ALA A 183 -49.39 -52.56 60.50
CA ALA A 183 -50.60 -52.57 61.30
C ALA A 183 -50.47 -51.58 62.48
N HIS A 184 -51.63 -51.14 62.99
CA HIS A 184 -51.89 -50.33 64.20
C HIS A 184 -52.10 -48.83 63.98
N ARG A 185 -53.37 -48.44 63.73
CA ARG A 185 -54.16 -47.62 64.67
C ARG A 185 -55.64 -47.51 64.25
N ALA A 186 -56.51 -48.15 65.01
CA ALA A 186 -57.90 -47.72 65.26
C ALA A 186 -58.03 -47.60 66.80
N PRO A 187 -58.79 -46.64 67.35
CA PRO A 187 -60.23 -46.82 67.42
C PRO A 187 -61.09 -45.52 67.40
N ALA A 188 -62.40 -45.75 67.39
CA ALA A 188 -63.49 -44.91 67.90
C ALA A 188 -64.16 -43.90 66.94
N ALA A 189 -65.20 -44.37 66.25
CA ALA A 189 -66.36 -43.55 65.91
C ALA A 189 -67.63 -44.32 66.34
N SER A 190 -68.30 -43.83 67.38
CA SER A 190 -69.67 -44.24 67.74
C SER A 190 -70.68 -43.36 66.97
N PRO A 191 -71.83 -43.93 66.54
CA PRO A 191 -72.83 -43.24 65.74
C PRO A 191 -73.92 -42.62 66.63
N SER A 192 -74.39 -41.41 66.33
CA SER A 192 -75.69 -40.94 66.81
C SER A 192 -76.13 -39.70 66.05
N ALA A 193 -77.19 -39.84 65.25
CA ALA A 193 -78.38 -38.98 65.26
C ALA A 193 -79.19 -39.21 63.98
N ALA A 194 -80.21 -40.08 64.08
CA ALA A 194 -81.45 -39.92 63.34
C ALA A 194 -82.33 -38.87 64.08
N PRO A 195 -83.38 -38.32 63.44
CA PRO A 195 -84.63 -39.06 63.48
C PRO A 195 -85.42 -39.05 62.15
N ILE A 196 -86.09 -40.18 61.96
CA ILE A 196 -87.26 -40.47 61.09
C ILE A 196 -88.52 -39.81 61.73
N PRO A 197 -89.72 -39.69 61.10
CA PRO A 197 -90.43 -40.82 60.49
C PRO A 197 -91.37 -40.57 59.29
N ALA A 198 -91.63 -41.69 58.61
CA ALA A 198 -92.91 -42.21 58.09
C ALA A 198 -93.65 -41.51 56.93
N GLY A 199 -93.94 -42.32 55.89
CA GLY A 199 -94.98 -41.96 54.92
C GLY A 199 -95.10 -42.83 53.66
N GLN A 200 -95.43 -44.13 53.82
CA GLN A 200 -96.36 -44.91 52.97
C GLN A 200 -95.99 -45.31 51.50
N SER A 201 -95.97 -46.64 51.31
CA SER A 201 -96.21 -47.56 50.16
C SER A 201 -97.18 -47.15 49.03
N PRO A 202 -97.45 -48.00 48.00
CA PRO A 202 -96.62 -48.96 47.21
C PRO A 202 -96.93 -48.91 45.67
N ALA A 203 -96.35 -49.87 44.91
CA ALA A 203 -96.91 -50.48 43.68
C ALA A 203 -96.84 -49.64 42.37
N THR A 204 -96.70 -50.16 41.15
CA THR A 204 -96.57 -51.51 40.59
C THR A 204 -96.14 -51.38 39.12
N VAL A 205 -95.40 -52.39 38.66
CA VAL A 205 -95.19 -52.92 37.30
C VAL A 205 -96.26 -52.56 36.25
N ARG A 206 -95.84 -52.10 35.06
CA ARG A 206 -95.94 -52.83 33.79
C ARG A 206 -95.26 -52.09 32.64
#